data_AF-A0A453ESR4-F1
#
_entry.id   AF-A0A453ESR4-F1
#
_cell.length_a   1.000
_cell.length_b   1.000
_cell.length_c   1.000
_cell.angle_alpha   90.00
_cell.angle_beta   90.00
_cell.angle_gamma   90.00
#
_symmetry.space_group_name_H-M   'P 1'
#
loop_
_entity.id
_entity.type
_entity.pdbx_description
1 polymer ?
#
loop_
_entity_poly.entity_id
_entity_poly.type
_entity_poly.pdbx_seq_one_letter_code
_entity_poly.pdbx_strand_id
1 'polypeptide(L)'
;MAALIDAKIFCMHGGLSPELNSLDQIKDIERPVEIPDYGLLCDLLWSDPSSDTQGWGESDRGVACTFGADKLVEFLEKNDLDLICRAHQVGGNCSTLLLSYSSWHLYN
;
A
#
# COMPACT_ATOMS: atom_id res chain seq x y z
N MET A 1 -10.77 -1.99 5.60
CA MET A 1 -9.47 -1.28 5.59
C MET A 1 -8.69 -1.66 4.35
N ALA A 2 -8.68 -2.95 4.01
CA ALA A 2 -8.36 -3.40 2.65
C ALA A 2 -9.49 -4.27 2.07
N ALA A 3 -9.44 -4.54 0.77
CA ALA A 3 -10.30 -5.47 0.06
C ALA A 3 -9.48 -6.27 -0.96
N LEU A 4 -9.84 -7.53 -1.18
CA LEU A 4 -9.25 -8.36 -2.23
C LEU A 4 -10.35 -8.68 -3.25
N ILE A 5 -10.15 -8.25 -4.50
CA ILE A 5 -11.10 -8.44 -5.60
C ILE A 5 -10.56 -9.50 -6.53
N ASP A 6 -11.38 -10.51 -6.81
CA ASP A 6 -11.09 -11.63 -7.72
C ASP A 6 -9.78 -12.36 -7.41
N ALA A 7 -9.33 -12.33 -6.15
CA ALA A 7 -8.02 -12.82 -5.72
C ALA A 7 -6.81 -12.23 -6.46
N LYS A 8 -6.98 -11.13 -7.21
CA LYS A 8 -5.94 -10.53 -8.06
C LYS A 8 -5.69 -9.06 -7.81
N ILE A 9 -6.67 -8.33 -7.28
CA ILE A 9 -6.55 -6.89 -7.02
C ILE A 9 -6.66 -6.63 -5.54
N PHE A 10 -5.61 -6.08 -4.95
CA PHE A 10 -5.59 -5.70 -3.53
C PHE A 10 -5.81 -4.19 -3.37
N CYS A 11 -6.90 -3.81 -2.71
CA CYS A 11 -7.33 -2.42 -2.54
C CYS A 11 -7.11 -1.97 -1.10
N MET A 12 -6.52 -0.79 -0.89
CA MET A 12 -6.40 -0.17 0.44
C MET A 12 -6.36 1.36 0.31
N HIS A 13 -6.41 2.09 1.43
CA HIS A 13 -6.41 3.56 1.36
C HIS A 13 -5.02 4.12 1.09
N GLY A 14 -4.07 3.80 1.97
CA GLY A 14 -2.67 4.22 1.93
C GLY A 14 -1.86 3.30 1.03
N GLY A 15 -1.14 2.34 1.60
CA GLY A 15 -0.31 1.42 0.83
C GLY A 15 0.28 0.30 1.67
N LEU A 16 1.46 -0.20 1.26
CA LEU A 16 2.10 -1.34 1.90
C LEU A 16 2.71 -0.99 3.26
N SER A 17 2.89 -2.02 4.09
CA SER A 17 3.55 -1.93 5.40
C SER A 17 4.70 -2.93 5.49
N PRO A 18 5.84 -2.58 6.13
CA PRO A 18 6.90 -3.52 6.44
C PRO A 18 6.46 -4.65 7.37
N GLU A 19 5.36 -4.46 8.11
CA GLU A 19 4.79 -5.45 9.02
C GLU A 19 3.76 -6.38 8.33
N LEU A 20 3.39 -6.08 7.08
CA LEU A 20 2.45 -6.88 6.30
C LEU A 20 3.16 -8.08 5.66
N ASN A 21 3.21 -9.18 6.42
CA ASN A 21 3.81 -10.43 5.98
C ASN A 21 2.80 -11.39 5.33
N SER A 22 1.54 -11.34 5.75
CA SER A 22 0.43 -12.13 5.22
C SER A 22 -0.86 -11.29 5.19
N LEU A 23 -1.68 -11.49 4.16
CA LEU A 23 -3.01 -10.89 4.06
C LEU A 23 -3.94 -11.32 5.20
N ASP A 24 -3.67 -12.45 5.85
CA ASP A 24 -4.45 -12.93 6.99
C ASP A 24 -4.30 -12.01 8.21
N GLN A 25 -3.14 -11.34 8.38
CA GLN A 25 -2.95 -10.37 9.46
C GLN A 25 -3.98 -9.23 9.40
N ILE A 26 -4.51 -8.90 8.22
CA ILE A 26 -5.53 -7.87 8.05
C ILE A 26 -6.91 -8.40 8.47
N LYS A 27 -7.17 -9.70 8.29
CA LYS A 27 -8.42 -10.36 8.69
C LYS A 27 -8.51 -10.50 10.21
N ASP A 28 -7.37 -10.68 10.87
CA ASP A 28 -7.26 -10.86 12.32
C ASP A 28 -7.38 -9.54 13.11
N ILE A 29 -7.51 -8.39 12.44
CA ILE A 29 -7.74 -7.12 13.13
C ILE A 29 -9.16 -7.08 13.71
N GLU A 30 -9.26 -7.25 15.02
CA GLU A 30 -10.52 -7.14 15.76
C GLU A 30 -11.10 -5.72 15.64
N ARG A 31 -12.43 -5.64 15.59
CA ARG A 31 -13.17 -4.38 15.46
C ARG A 31 -14.21 -4.27 16.58
N PRO A 32 -14.44 -3.06 17.14
CA PRO A 32 -13.87 -1.76 16.77
C PRO A 32 -12.40 -1.59 17.23
N VAL A 33 -11.63 -0.79 16.51
CA VAL A 33 -10.22 -0.51 16.80
C VAL A 33 -9.93 0.97 16.56
N GLU A 34 -9.17 1.59 17.45
CA GLU A 34 -8.60 2.92 17.22
C GLU A 34 -7.35 2.80 16.35
N ILE A 35 -7.12 3.76 15.45
CA ILE A 35 -5.98 3.73 14.55
C ILE A 35 -4.73 4.08 15.38
N PRO A 36 -3.73 3.17 15.48
CA PRO A 36 -2.49 3.46 16.19
C PRO A 36 -1.63 4.46 15.41
N ASP A 37 -0.70 5.14 16.10
CA ASP A 37 0.23 6.08 15.48
C ASP A 37 1.29 5.39 14.58
N TYR A 38 1.50 4.08 14.78
CA TYR A 38 2.48 3.27 14.05
C TYR A 38 2.01 1.83 13.84
N GLY A 39 2.69 1.11 12.94
CA GLY A 39 2.48 -0.30 12.65
C GLY A 39 1.49 -0.56 11.52
N LEU A 40 1.17 -1.85 11.30
CA LEU A 40 0.41 -2.34 10.15
C LEU A 40 -0.83 -1.51 9.80
N LEU A 41 -1.68 -1.22 10.80
CA LEU A 41 -2.93 -0.48 10.55
C LEU A 41 -2.67 0.98 10.13
N CYS A 42 -1.69 1.64 10.74
CA CYS A 42 -1.30 3.00 10.37
C CYS A 42 -0.82 3.02 8.92
N ASP A 43 0.08 2.12 8.55
CA ASP A 43 0.68 2.05 7.22
C ASP A 43 -0.36 1.76 6.11
N LEU A 44 -1.29 0.82 6.35
CA LEU A 44 -2.37 0.52 5.40
C LEU A 44 -3.25 1.74 5.06
N LEU A 45 -3.27 2.74 5.94
CA LEU A 45 -4.03 3.97 5.78
C LEU A 45 -3.17 5.13 5.26
N TRP A 46 -1.90 5.20 5.64
CA TRP A 46 -1.09 6.42 5.46
C TRP A 46 0.19 6.24 4.64
N SER A 47 0.61 5.01 4.31
CA SER A 47 1.85 4.82 3.54
C SER A 47 1.69 5.22 2.06
N ASP A 48 2.80 5.68 1.47
CA ASP A 48 2.87 6.23 0.12
C ASP A 48 3.95 5.52 -0.73
N PRO A 49 3.71 5.28 -2.03
CA PRO A 49 4.75 4.86 -2.96
C PRO A 49 5.69 6.05 -3.24
N SER A 50 6.97 5.78 -3.43
CA SER A 50 7.99 6.78 -3.79
C SER A 50 8.92 6.24 -4.88
N SER A 51 9.15 7.02 -5.92
CA SER A 51 10.12 6.69 -6.99
C SER A 51 11.57 6.83 -6.54
N ASP A 52 11.81 7.67 -5.53
CA ASP A 52 13.14 8.02 -5.04
C ASP A 52 13.59 7.10 -3.89
N THR A 53 12.70 6.20 -3.45
CA THR A 53 12.92 5.25 -2.36
C THR A 53 13.19 3.86 -2.95
N GLN A 54 14.29 3.24 -2.55
CA GLN A 54 14.54 1.81 -2.75
C GLN A 54 14.25 1.06 -1.44
N GLY A 55 13.33 0.11 -1.45
CA GLY A 55 12.89 -0.57 -0.24
C GLY A 55 11.86 0.22 0.54
N TRP A 56 12.10 0.38 1.84
CA TRP A 56 11.27 1.19 2.75
C TRP A 56 11.97 2.51 3.05
N GLY A 57 11.21 3.59 3.10
CA GLY A 57 11.70 4.92 3.44
C GLY A 57 10.83 5.59 4.50
N GLU A 58 11.31 6.71 5.01
CA GLU A 58 10.51 7.57 5.88
C GLU A 58 9.50 8.35 5.03
N SER A 59 8.37 8.69 5.65
CA SER A 59 7.34 9.52 5.03
C SER A 59 7.54 10.98 5.40
N ASP A 60 7.56 11.86 4.40
CA ASP A 60 7.60 13.32 4.61
C ASP A 60 6.36 13.85 5.34
N ARG A 61 5.31 13.04 5.47
CA ARG A 61 4.12 13.36 6.27
C ARG A 61 4.36 13.24 7.77
N GLY A 62 5.48 12.65 8.19
CA GLY A 62 5.78 12.34 9.59
C GLY A 62 4.93 11.21 10.17
N VAL A 63 4.19 10.47 9.32
CA VAL A 63 3.36 9.32 9.70
C VAL A 63 3.49 8.23 8.62
N ALA A 64 3.54 6.98 9.07
CA ALA A 64 3.79 5.78 8.25
C ALA A 64 5.12 5.84 7.45
N CYS A 65 5.31 4.88 6.55
CA CYS A 65 6.48 4.76 5.69
C CYS A 65 6.21 5.13 4.22
N THR A 66 7.27 5.32 3.46
CA THR A 66 7.25 5.24 2.00
C THR A 66 7.76 3.88 1.51
N PHE A 67 7.34 3.44 0.33
CA PHE A 67 7.82 2.19 -0.26
C PHE A 67 8.17 2.35 -1.75
N GLY A 68 9.23 1.67 -2.16
CA GLY A 68 9.73 1.65 -3.52
C GLY A 68 9.00 0.66 -4.43
N ALA A 69 9.34 0.73 -5.73
CA ALA A 69 8.85 -0.18 -6.76
C ALA A 69 9.18 -1.64 -6.43
N ASP A 70 10.36 -1.87 -5.85
CA ASP A 70 10.85 -3.19 -5.47
C ASP A 70 9.93 -3.85 -4.43
N LYS A 71 9.43 -3.08 -3.45
CA LYS A 71 8.50 -3.59 -2.44
C LYS A 71 7.12 -3.86 -2.98
N LEU A 72 6.66 -3.04 -3.93
CA LEU A 72 5.42 -3.31 -4.66
C LEU A 72 5.51 -4.63 -5.43
N VAL A 73 6.56 -4.80 -6.23
CA VAL A 73 6.82 -6.00 -7.05
C VAL A 73 6.92 -7.24 -6.17
N GLU A 74 7.75 -7.20 -5.13
CA GLU A 74 7.92 -8.30 -4.17
C GLU A 74 6.58 -8.71 -3.54
N PHE A 75 5.75 -7.72 -3.18
CA PHE A 75 4.44 -7.99 -2.58
C PHE A 75 3.46 -8.64 -3.56
N LEU A 76 3.42 -8.16 -4.81
CA LEU A 76 2.55 -8.71 -5.86
C LEU A 76 2.93 -10.16 -6.17
N GLU A 77 4.22 -10.42 -6.39
CA GLU A 77 4.75 -11.77 -6.63
C GLU A 77 4.47 -12.73 -5.47
N LYS A 78 4.74 -12.29 -4.23
CA LYS A 78 4.56 -13.13 -3.04
C LYS A 78 3.10 -13.56 -2.83
N ASN A 79 2.14 -12.73 -3.22
CA ASN A 79 0.72 -12.96 -2.99
C ASN A 79 -0.05 -13.37 -4.26
N ASP A 80 0.64 -13.61 -5.38
CA ASP A 80 0.05 -13.91 -6.70
C ASP A 80 -1.02 -12.88 -7.12
N LEU A 81 -0.71 -11.59 -6.92
CA LEU A 81 -1.56 -10.45 -7.24
C LEU A 81 -1.08 -9.74 -8.50
N ASP A 82 -2.02 -9.13 -9.22
CA ASP A 82 -1.71 -8.39 -10.45
C ASP A 82 -1.61 -6.88 -10.20
N LEU A 83 -2.33 -6.38 -9.19
CA LEU A 83 -2.56 -4.94 -9.02
C LEU A 83 -2.82 -4.54 -7.56
N ILE A 84 -2.28 -3.37 -7.19
CA ILE A 84 -2.72 -2.63 -6.00
C ILE A 84 -3.54 -1.41 -6.41
N CYS A 85 -4.66 -1.21 -5.73
CA CYS A 85 -5.55 -0.05 -5.91
C CYS A 85 -5.53 0.80 -4.63
N ARG A 86 -5.18 2.09 -4.74
CA ARG A 86 -5.05 3.03 -3.61
C ARG A 86 -5.64 4.42 -3.92
N ALA A 87 -5.81 5.30 -2.93
CA ALA A 87 -6.43 6.63 -3.16
C ALA A 87 -5.78 7.81 -2.42
N HIS A 88 -4.76 7.59 -1.60
CA HIS A 88 -4.28 8.56 -0.61
C HIS A 88 -3.40 9.73 -1.15
N GLN A 89 -3.04 9.72 -2.44
CA GLN A 89 -2.35 10.84 -3.08
C GLN A 89 -3.27 11.58 -4.07
N VAL A 90 -3.27 12.92 -4.01
CA VAL A 90 -3.97 13.75 -4.99
C VAL A 90 -3.11 13.86 -6.25
N GLY A 91 -3.36 12.97 -7.21
CA GLY A 91 -3.00 13.22 -8.61
C GLY A 91 -3.92 14.26 -9.22
N GLY A 92 -3.47 14.98 -10.26
CA GLY A 92 -4.16 16.13 -10.86
C GLY A 92 -5.63 15.93 -11.28
N ASN A 93 -6.15 14.70 -11.25
CA ASN A 93 -7.55 14.36 -11.48
C ASN A 93 -8.11 13.43 -10.39
N CYS A 94 -8.13 13.84 -9.10
CA CYS A 94 -8.91 13.17 -8.02
C CYS A 94 -8.98 11.64 -8.16
N SER A 95 -7.84 10.97 -8.26
CA SER A 95 -7.77 9.64 -8.87
C SER A 95 -7.20 8.60 -7.92
N THR A 96 -8.01 7.56 -7.69
CA THR A 96 -7.54 6.22 -7.35
C THR A 96 -6.30 5.89 -8.17
N LEU A 97 -5.16 5.67 -7.53
CA LEU A 97 -3.91 5.25 -8.17
C LEU A 97 -3.91 3.73 -8.29
N LEU A 98 -3.72 3.25 -9.51
CA LEU A 98 -3.57 1.84 -9.82
C LEU A 98 -2.08 1.55 -10.02
N LEU A 99 -1.52 0.77 -9.10
CA LEU A 99 -0.13 0.35 -9.14
C LEU A 99 -0.07 -1.08 -9.66
N SER A 100 0.22 -1.22 -10.96
CA SER A 100 0.51 -2.50 -11.61
C SER A 100 1.97 -2.54 -12.07
N TYR A 101 2.49 -3.73 -12.37
CA TYR A 101 3.80 -3.92 -13.00
C TYR A 101 4.04 -3.00 -14.21
N SER A 102 3.02 -2.76 -15.02
CA SER A 102 3.11 -1.96 -16.24
C SER A 102 2.79 -0.47 -16.03
N SER A 103 2.16 -0.10 -14.92
CA SER A 103 1.77 1.29 -14.63
C SER A 103 2.82 2.10 -13.88
N TRP A 104 3.85 1.46 -13.30
CA TRP A 104 4.89 2.18 -12.54
C TRP A 104 5.61 3.27 -13.38
N HIS A 105 5.79 3.04 -14.67
CA HIS A 105 6.44 4.00 -15.58
C HIS A 105 5.51 5.12 -16.08
N LEU A 106 4.19 5.02 -15.88
CA LEU A 106 3.20 5.99 -16.38
C LEU A 106 2.92 7.13 -15.39
N TYR A 107 3.47 7.06 -14.19
CA TYR A 107 3.39 8.12 -13.18
C TYR A 107 4.72 8.90 -13.03
N ASN A 108 5.63 8.75 -14.00
CA ASN A 108 6.73 9.69 -14.29
C ASN A 108 6.31 10.64 -15.41
#